data_AF-A0A7V9EW30-F1
#
_entry.id   AF-A0A7V9EW30-F1
#
_cell.length_a   1.000
_cell.length_b   1.000
_cell.length_c   1.000
_cell.angle_alpha   90.00
_cell.angle_beta   90.00
_cell.angle_gamma   90.00
#
_symmetry.space_group_name_H-M   'P 1'
#
loop_
_entity.id
_entity.type
_entity.pdbx_description
1 polymer ?
#
loop_
_entity_poly.entity_id
_entity_poly.type
_entity_poly.pdbx_seq_one_letter_code
_entity_poly.pdbx_strand_id
1 'polypeptide(L)'
;MKSPFASTMALLALCILGAGTLALPQSAFAATGDVTAVAGNGSSGLSGDTGPATAAQLSFPFGVVADAAGNVFIGDHNNSRVRRVDAATGVITSVVGTTRGFAGDGGPATAAQIDGLVGIDLDTEGNLFIADFNN
;
A
#
# COMPACT_ATOMS: atom_id res chain seq x y z
N MET A 1 5.90 -42.22 -3.84
CA MET A 1 4.98 -41.17 -3.38
C MET A 1 5.62 -39.83 -3.71
N LYS A 2 5.20 -39.22 -4.82
CA LYS A 2 5.58 -37.89 -5.29
C LYS A 2 4.26 -37.22 -5.67
N SER A 3 3.86 -36.19 -4.94
CA SER A 3 2.71 -35.35 -5.30
C SER A 3 3.16 -34.31 -6.33
N PRO A 4 2.43 -34.12 -7.45
CA PRO A 4 2.72 -33.04 -8.37
C PRO A 4 2.04 -31.76 -7.90
N PHE A 5 2.79 -30.67 -7.82
CA PHE A 5 2.27 -29.32 -7.72
C PHE A 5 1.55 -28.98 -9.04
N ALA A 6 0.22 -29.08 -9.04
CA ALA A 6 -0.64 -28.48 -10.04
C ALA A 6 -1.98 -28.11 -9.40
N SER A 7 -2.11 -26.84 -9.01
CA SER A 7 -3.36 -26.18 -8.62
C SER A 7 -3.09 -24.68 -8.69
N THR A 8 -3.82 -23.80 -9.37
CA THR A 8 -4.95 -23.92 -10.30
C THR A 8 -4.90 -22.61 -11.10
N MET A 9 -4.44 -22.66 -12.35
CA MET A 9 -4.71 -21.57 -13.30
C MET A 9 -6.22 -21.57 -13.55
N ALA A 10 -6.90 -20.51 -13.15
CA ALA A 10 -8.30 -20.29 -13.50
C ALA A 10 -8.39 -20.06 -15.01
N LEU A 11 -8.64 -21.15 -15.73
CA LEU A 11 -9.05 -21.14 -17.12
C LEU A 11 -10.53 -20.73 -17.17
N LEU A 12 -10.82 -19.45 -17.42
CA LEU A 12 -12.14 -19.07 -17.93
C LEU A 12 -12.10 -19.17 -19.46
N ALA A 13 -12.63 -20.28 -19.98
CA ALA A 13 -12.93 -20.42 -21.39
C ALA A 13 -14.22 -19.63 -21.68
N LEU A 14 -14.14 -18.59 -22.53
CA LEU A 14 -15.30 -18.11 -23.28
C LEU A 14 -14.94 -18.14 -24.77
N CYS A 15 -15.41 -19.19 -25.43
CA CYS A 15 -15.40 -19.32 -26.88
C CYS A 15 -16.59 -18.53 -27.45
N ILE A 16 -16.34 -17.51 -28.26
CA ILE A 16 -17.33 -16.99 -29.21
C ILE A 16 -16.63 -16.78 -30.55
N LEU A 17 -16.80 -17.74 -31.46
CA LEU A 17 -16.46 -17.61 -32.88
C LEU A 17 -17.56 -16.81 -33.56
N GLY A 18 -17.27 -15.56 -33.90
CA GLY A 18 -18.15 -14.71 -34.71
C GLY A 18 -17.49 -13.35 -34.89
N ALA A 19 -17.19 -12.97 -36.12
CA ALA A 19 -16.40 -11.80 -36.48
C ALA A 19 -16.87 -10.51 -35.77
N GLY A 20 -16.08 -10.07 -34.81
CA GLY A 20 -16.30 -8.84 -34.06
C GLY A 20 -15.20 -8.74 -33.02
N THR A 21 -14.32 -7.77 -33.16
CA THR A 21 -13.24 -7.49 -32.20
C THR A 21 -13.83 -7.19 -30.82
N LEU A 22 -13.89 -8.20 -29.96
CA LEU A 22 -14.05 -8.00 -28.52
C LEU A 22 -12.64 -7.86 -27.95
N ALA A 23 -12.11 -6.65 -28.00
CA ALA A 23 -11.00 -6.28 -27.15
C ALA A 23 -11.50 -6.44 -25.71
N LEU A 24 -11.07 -7.50 -25.03
CA LEU A 24 -10.99 -7.45 -23.57
C LEU A 24 -10.26 -6.14 -23.26
N PRO A 25 -10.69 -5.33 -22.27
CA PRO A 25 -9.75 -4.40 -21.69
C PRO A 25 -8.71 -5.30 -21.00
N GLN A 26 -7.71 -5.73 -21.76
CA GLN A 26 -6.40 -5.95 -21.20
C GLN A 26 -6.14 -4.65 -20.47
N SER A 27 -5.98 -4.71 -19.16
CA SER A 27 -5.52 -3.60 -18.34
C SER A 27 -4.08 -3.27 -18.74
N ALA A 28 -3.89 -2.87 -19.99
CA ALA A 28 -2.76 -2.12 -20.45
C ALA A 28 -2.98 -0.74 -19.85
N PHE A 29 -2.36 -0.52 -18.69
CA PHE A 29 -2.02 0.82 -18.29
C PHE A 29 -1.27 1.41 -19.49
N ALA A 30 -1.91 2.32 -20.21
CA ALA A 30 -1.24 3.09 -21.23
C ALA A 30 -0.16 3.87 -20.46
N ALA A 31 1.07 3.37 -20.50
CA ALA A 31 2.21 4.10 -19.96
C ALA A 31 2.47 5.27 -20.89
N THR A 32 1.69 6.34 -20.72
CA THR A 32 1.97 7.66 -21.29
C THR A 32 3.24 8.28 -20.68
N GLY A 33 3.90 7.59 -19.74
CA GLY A 33 5.05 8.13 -19.00
C GLY A 33 4.66 9.25 -18.04
N ASP A 34 3.36 9.45 -17.81
CA ASP A 34 2.86 10.48 -16.91
C ASP A 34 3.18 10.11 -15.46
N VAL A 35 3.82 11.05 -14.76
CA VAL A 35 4.10 10.94 -13.32
C VAL A 35 3.02 11.69 -12.57
N THR A 36 2.26 10.99 -11.73
CA THR A 36 1.20 11.58 -10.89
C THR A 36 1.44 11.29 -9.42
N ALA A 37 1.19 12.27 -8.56
CA ALA A 37 1.24 12.06 -7.12
C ALA A 37 0.09 11.16 -6.65
N VAL A 38 0.41 10.09 -5.91
CA VAL A 38 -0.58 9.21 -5.27
C VAL A 38 -0.93 9.71 -3.86
N ALA A 39 -0.01 10.41 -3.20
CA ALA A 39 -0.21 11.02 -1.89
C ALA A 39 0.70 12.23 -1.68
N GLY A 40 0.33 13.09 -0.74
CA GLY A 40 1.11 14.25 -0.36
C GLY A 40 0.74 15.53 -1.12
N ASN A 41 0.71 16.65 -0.40
CA ASN A 41 0.43 17.99 -0.95
C ASN A 41 1.69 18.89 -1.03
N GLY A 42 2.87 18.35 -0.75
CA GLY A 42 4.15 19.07 -0.76
C GLY A 42 4.49 19.84 0.52
N SER A 43 3.60 19.90 1.51
CA SER A 43 3.88 20.48 2.83
C SER A 43 4.20 19.38 3.85
N SER A 44 5.28 19.58 4.61
CA SER A 44 5.65 18.70 5.71
C SER A 44 4.70 18.87 6.90
N GLY A 45 4.19 17.76 7.44
CA GLY A 45 3.27 17.77 8.58
C GLY A 45 2.46 16.47 8.66
N LEU A 46 1.49 16.43 9.58
CA LEU A 46 0.54 15.32 9.75
C LEU A 46 -0.89 15.84 9.62
N SER A 47 -1.54 15.59 8.49
CA SER A 47 -2.95 15.92 8.28
C SER A 47 -3.55 15.12 7.11
N GLY A 48 -4.87 15.21 6.95
CA GLY A 48 -5.60 14.64 5.81
C GLY A 48 -5.97 13.17 5.94
N ASP A 49 -5.77 12.54 7.10
CA ASP A 49 -6.35 11.21 7.37
C ASP A 49 -7.86 11.23 7.14
N THR A 50 -8.39 10.15 6.59
CA THR A 50 -9.77 9.96 6.12
C THR A 50 -10.20 10.84 4.94
N GLY A 51 -9.30 11.69 4.42
CA GLY A 51 -9.51 12.50 3.22
C GLY A 51 -8.72 12.01 2.00
N PRO A 52 -8.75 12.78 0.89
CA PRO A 52 -7.99 12.46 -0.32
C PRO A 52 -6.48 12.41 -0.04
N ALA A 53 -5.82 11.35 -0.50
CA ALA A 53 -4.39 11.14 -0.27
C ALA A 53 -3.51 12.27 -0.81
N THR A 54 -3.87 12.85 -1.96
CA THR A 54 -3.15 13.96 -2.59
C THR A 54 -3.28 15.29 -1.85
N ALA A 55 -4.23 15.40 -0.91
CA ALA A 55 -4.39 16.58 -0.06
C ALA A 55 -3.65 16.45 1.28
N ALA A 56 -3.17 15.25 1.63
CA ALA A 56 -2.57 14.98 2.92
C ALA A 56 -1.15 15.57 3.05
N GLN A 57 -0.77 15.91 4.28
CA GLN A 57 0.62 16.23 4.59
C GLN A 57 1.35 14.95 5.00
N LEU A 58 2.59 14.80 4.51
CA LEU A 58 3.52 13.74 4.85
C LEU A 58 4.82 14.39 5.30
N SER A 59 5.48 13.82 6.30
CA SER A 59 6.70 14.37 6.88
C SER A 59 7.85 13.38 6.71
N PHE A 60 8.71 13.67 5.73
CA PHE A 60 9.88 12.85 5.39
C PHE A 60 9.45 11.39 5.12
N PRO A 61 8.63 11.12 4.09
CA PRO A 61 8.20 9.75 3.83
C PRO A 61 9.38 8.84 3.44
N PHE A 62 9.49 7.67 4.09
CA PHE A 62 10.51 6.64 3.84
C PHE A 62 9.83 5.30 3.53
N GLY A 63 10.22 4.71 2.39
CA GLY A 63 9.68 3.43 1.95
C GLY A 63 8.25 3.54 1.41
N VAL A 64 7.98 2.73 0.40
CA VAL A 64 6.65 2.57 -0.19
C VAL A 64 6.50 1.13 -0.65
N VAL A 65 5.35 0.52 -0.36
CA VAL A 65 5.01 -0.83 -0.81
C VAL A 65 3.55 -0.86 -1.21
N ALA A 66 3.20 -1.69 -2.19
CA ALA A 66 1.83 -1.89 -2.64
C ALA A 66 1.39 -3.33 -2.41
N ASP A 67 0.14 -3.51 -1.98
CA ASP A 67 -0.46 -4.85 -1.89
C ASP A 67 -1.03 -5.33 -3.25
N ALA A 68 -1.50 -6.58 -3.30
CA ALA A 68 -2.07 -7.17 -4.52
C ALA A 68 -3.39 -6.50 -4.98
N ALA A 69 -4.07 -5.76 -4.10
CA ALA A 69 -5.24 -4.96 -4.43
C ALA A 69 -4.86 -3.54 -4.92
N GLY A 70 -3.57 -3.20 -4.90
CA GLY A 70 -3.03 -1.91 -5.31
C GLY A 70 -3.03 -0.84 -4.22
N ASN A 71 -3.39 -1.18 -2.96
CA ASN A 71 -3.30 -0.20 -1.88
C ASN A 71 -1.84 0.12 -1.61
N VAL A 72 -1.54 1.39 -1.39
CA VAL A 72 -0.16 1.87 -1.21
C VAL A 72 0.09 2.20 0.24
N PHE A 73 1.10 1.58 0.84
CA PHE A 73 1.57 1.84 2.19
C PHE A 73 2.81 2.72 2.12
N ILE A 74 2.82 3.78 2.91
CA ILE A 74 3.83 4.83 2.93
C ILE A 74 4.34 4.94 4.35
N GLY A 75 5.64 4.78 4.54
CA GLY A 75 6.24 5.10 5.82
C GLY A 75 6.34 6.60 5.97
N ASP A 76 5.70 7.17 6.97
CA ASP A 76 5.67 8.61 7.26
C ASP A 76 6.61 8.89 8.46
N HIS A 77 7.92 8.88 8.18
CA HIS A 77 8.98 8.72 9.17
C HIS A 77 8.88 9.69 10.34
N ASN A 78 8.83 10.99 10.06
CA ASN A 78 8.82 12.01 11.12
C ASN A 78 7.48 12.08 11.86
N ASN A 79 6.43 11.48 11.30
CA ASN A 79 5.14 11.36 11.94
C ASN A 79 4.98 10.04 12.71
N SER A 80 6.01 9.17 12.74
CA SER A 80 6.02 7.87 13.42
C SER A 80 4.84 6.97 13.03
N ARG A 81 4.49 6.94 11.74
CA ARG A 81 3.30 6.25 11.23
C ARG A 81 3.56 5.52 9.93
N VAL A 82 2.81 4.46 9.68
CA VAL A 82 2.58 3.95 8.33
C VAL A 82 1.18 4.37 7.89
N ARG A 83 1.10 4.98 6.71
CA ARG A 83 -0.15 5.45 6.12
C ARG A 83 -0.50 4.65 4.88
N ARG A 84 -1.76 4.23 4.77
CA ARG A 84 -2.29 3.47 3.63
C ARG A 84 -3.18 4.36 2.78
N VAL A 85 -2.90 4.41 1.49
CA VAL A 85 -3.80 4.92 0.45
C VAL A 85 -4.62 3.76 -0.09
N ASP A 86 -5.93 3.85 0.06
CA ASP A 86 -6.86 2.89 -0.53
C ASP A 86 -6.95 3.12 -2.05
N ALA A 87 -6.71 2.07 -2.84
CA ALA A 87 -6.61 2.18 -4.29
C ALA A 87 -7.96 2.49 -4.96
N ALA A 88 -9.06 2.03 -4.37
CA ALA A 88 -10.39 2.20 -4.94
C ALA A 88 -10.96 3.60 -4.69
N THR A 89 -10.65 4.18 -3.53
CA THR A 89 -11.22 5.44 -3.07
C THR A 89 -10.25 6.62 -3.10
N GLY A 90 -8.94 6.36 -3.16
CA GLY A 90 -7.90 7.39 -3.03
C GLY A 90 -7.82 8.01 -1.64
N VAL A 91 -8.43 7.37 -0.62
CA VAL A 91 -8.44 7.86 0.77
C VAL A 91 -7.20 7.38 1.50
N ILE A 92 -6.58 8.29 2.27
CA ILE A 92 -5.42 7.97 3.10
C ILE A 92 -5.81 7.78 4.58
N THR A 93 -5.20 6.79 5.24
CA THR A 93 -5.45 6.48 6.66
C THR A 93 -4.16 6.04 7.36
N SER A 94 -3.96 6.44 8.62
CA SER A 94 -2.91 5.85 9.47
C SER A 94 -3.31 4.43 9.86
N VAL A 95 -2.47 3.44 9.52
CA VAL A 95 -2.72 2.02 9.81
C VAL A 95 -1.79 1.46 10.88
N VAL A 96 -0.64 2.09 11.10
CA VAL A 96 0.30 1.77 12.18
C VAL A 96 0.84 3.06 12.79
N GLY A 97 1.09 3.05 14.09
CA GLY A 97 1.83 4.09 14.78
C GLY A 97 0.96 5.23 15.32
N THR A 98 1.47 5.89 16.35
CA THR A 98 0.81 7.01 17.03
C THR A 98 1.76 8.19 17.19
N THR A 99 2.83 7.97 17.94
CA THR A 99 3.89 8.90 18.28
C THR A 99 5.23 8.16 18.34
N ARG A 100 6.31 8.92 18.42
CA ARG A 100 7.65 8.38 18.65
C ARG A 100 7.76 7.66 20.00
N GLY A 101 8.39 6.49 20.02
CA GLY A 101 8.64 5.69 21.24
C GLY A 101 8.63 4.19 20.98
N PHE A 102 8.67 3.39 22.05
CA PHE A 102 8.59 1.92 22.02
C PHE A 102 7.51 1.42 22.99
N ALA A 103 6.32 1.18 22.46
CA ALA A 103 5.19 0.65 23.22
C ALA A 103 4.12 0.10 22.27
N GLY A 104 3.21 -0.72 22.82
CA GLY A 104 2.04 -1.21 22.09
C GLY A 104 2.19 -2.61 21.49
N ASP A 105 3.34 -3.28 21.70
CA ASP A 105 3.56 -4.66 21.27
C ASP A 105 2.49 -5.61 21.80
N GLY A 106 2.03 -6.52 20.93
CA GLY A 106 0.92 -7.43 21.19
C GLY A 106 -0.47 -6.77 21.21
N GLY A 107 -0.54 -5.44 21.05
CA GLY A 107 -1.78 -4.68 20.92
C GLY A 107 -2.14 -4.32 19.47
N PRO A 108 -3.15 -3.46 19.27
CA PRO A 108 -3.49 -2.94 17.94
C PRO A 108 -2.34 -2.14 17.33
N ALA A 109 -2.05 -2.36 16.05
CA ALA A 109 -0.99 -1.66 15.32
C ALA A 109 -1.17 -0.13 15.32
N THR A 110 -2.42 0.36 15.33
CA THR A 110 -2.78 1.79 15.41
C THR A 110 -2.50 2.41 16.78
N ALA A 111 -2.13 1.62 17.78
CA ALA A 111 -1.72 2.06 19.11
C ALA A 111 -0.21 1.94 19.36
N ALA A 112 0.54 1.36 18.43
CA ALA A 112 1.99 1.22 18.54
C ALA A 112 2.69 2.59 18.56
N GLN A 113 3.82 2.67 19.25
CA GLN A 113 4.78 3.77 19.11
C GLN A 113 5.96 3.29 18.26
N ILE A 114 6.49 4.16 17.41
CA ILE A 114 7.56 3.83 16.44
C ILE A 114 8.66 4.89 16.51
N ASP A 115 9.92 4.49 16.68
CA ASP A 115 11.08 5.39 16.73
C ASP A 115 12.13 5.05 15.66
N GLY A 116 11.99 5.69 14.49
CA GLY A 116 12.93 5.51 13.38
C GLY A 116 12.44 4.51 12.35
N LEU A 117 11.30 4.82 11.73
CA LEU A 117 10.70 4.04 10.66
C LEU A 117 11.53 4.14 9.37
N VAL A 118 12.42 3.18 9.11
CA VAL A 118 13.35 3.25 7.97
C VAL A 118 12.97 2.37 6.78
N GLY A 119 12.10 1.38 6.99
CA GLY A 119 11.70 0.45 5.94
C GLY A 119 10.37 -0.23 6.24
N ILE A 120 9.64 -0.55 5.18
CA ILE A 120 8.38 -1.30 5.22
C ILE A 120 8.36 -2.33 4.09
N ASP A 121 7.79 -3.50 4.36
CA ASP A 121 7.58 -4.56 3.35
C ASP A 121 6.31 -5.37 3.65
N LEU A 122 5.76 -6.04 2.64
CA LEU A 122 4.58 -6.90 2.77
C LEU A 122 4.95 -8.35 2.45
N ASP A 123 4.43 -9.31 3.23
CA ASP A 123 4.41 -10.70 2.78
C ASP A 123 3.24 -11.00 1.83
N THR A 124 3.18 -12.24 1.35
CA THR A 124 2.14 -12.72 0.44
C THR A 124 0.73 -12.75 1.06
N GLU A 125 0.66 -12.79 2.38
CA GLU A 125 -0.56 -12.77 3.17
C GLU A 125 -1.02 -11.32 3.48
N GLY A 126 -0.18 -10.31 3.18
CA GLY A 126 -0.45 -8.90 3.40
C GLY A 126 -0.06 -8.41 4.81
N ASN A 127 0.74 -9.17 5.56
CA ASN A 127 1.29 -8.69 6.82
C ASN A 127 2.38 -7.65 6.54
N LEU A 128 2.32 -6.54 7.27
CA LEU A 128 3.25 -5.42 7.14
C LEU A 128 4.41 -5.58 8.12
N PHE A 129 5.61 -5.72 7.56
CA PHE A 129 6.87 -5.72 8.29
C PHE A 129 7.43 -4.31 8.33
N ILE A 130 7.93 -3.91 9.49
CA ILE A 130 8.45 -2.58 9.75
C ILE A 130 9.85 -2.69 10.35
N ALA A 131 10.81 -1.98 9.76
CA ALA A 131 12.12 -1.77 10.36
C ALA A 131 12.09 -0.52 11.23
N ASP A 132 12.06 -0.72 12.55
CA ASP A 132 12.15 0.31 13.57
C ASP A 132 13.59 0.38 14.09
N PHE A 133 14.36 1.38 13.67
CA PHE A 133 15.83 1.37 13.81
C PHE A 133 16.34 1.85 15.17
N ASN A 134 15.61 2.69 15.92
CA ASN A 134 16.10 3.20 17.21
C ASN A 134 15.58 2.39 18.41
N ASN A 135 15.30 1.11 18.21
CA ASN A 135 14.74 0.20 19.21
C ASN A 135 15.59 -1.06 19.43
#